data_AF-A0A1G1YED6-F1
#
_entry.id   AF-A0A1G1YED6-F1
#
_cell.length_a   1.000
_cell.length_b   1.000
_cell.length_c   1.000
_cell.angle_alpha   90.00
_cell.angle_beta   90.00
_cell.angle_gamma   90.00
#
_symmetry.space_group_name_H-M   'P 1'
#
loop_
_entity.id
_entity.type
_entity.pdbx_description
1 polymer ?
#
loop_
_entity_poly.entity_id
_entity_poly.type
_entity_poly.pdbx_seq_one_letter_code
_entity_poly.pdbx_strand_id
1 'polypeptide(L)'
;MKPGQEKANFQEAMAQVAQTDEPAGNFVFILFQDTIGNWPSLDKLASSTATDIFDLPTQSNASALKDQLNMNSFSFFAYSQSQNGVGDSPFNGSPTTSGRMGLVVKINSASVDQLAKSLKDLEQLMLPGLKIMIPAIKETPANPAFSTNVYKNINIRYVNLPAPDLSFDYAVLNDKLIFATSKVSMYAIIDRILNSSNSFNQPAAPPEIP
;
A
#
# COMPACT_ATOMS: atom_id res chain seq x y z
N MET A 1 -26.12 4.80 -6.66
CA MET A 1 -25.29 5.86 -7.26
C MET A 1 -25.04 5.53 -8.73
N LYS A 2 -24.64 6.51 -9.57
CA LYS A 2 -24.29 6.24 -10.97
C LYS A 2 -22.85 5.71 -11.06
N PRO A 3 -22.55 4.65 -11.84
CA PRO A 3 -21.22 4.00 -11.97
C PRO A 3 -20.02 4.85 -12.43
N GLY A 4 -20.10 6.17 -12.43
CA GLY A 4 -19.02 7.10 -12.79
C GLY A 4 -18.65 8.11 -11.69
N GLN A 5 -19.53 8.37 -10.72
CA GLN A 5 -19.24 9.30 -9.62
C GLN A 5 -18.33 8.68 -8.56
N GLU A 6 -18.44 7.37 -8.34
CA GLU A 6 -17.56 6.62 -7.42
C GLU A 6 -16.09 6.65 -7.86
N LYS A 7 -15.85 6.60 -9.17
CA LYS A 7 -14.51 6.62 -9.79
C LYS A 7 -13.78 7.94 -9.55
N ALA A 8 -14.49 9.06 -9.77
CA ALA A 8 -13.96 10.41 -9.60
C ALA A 8 -13.63 10.68 -8.12
N ASN A 9 -14.54 10.34 -7.21
CA ASN A 9 -14.33 10.55 -5.78
C ASN A 9 -13.15 9.74 -5.22
N PHE A 10 -12.93 8.51 -5.69
CA PHE A 10 -11.78 7.70 -5.26
C PHE A 10 -10.46 8.28 -5.75
N GLN A 11 -10.35 8.62 -7.04
CA GLN A 11 -9.13 9.24 -7.58
C GLN A 11 -8.83 10.60 -6.95
N GLU A 12 -9.86 11.43 -6.73
CA GLU A 12 -9.73 12.72 -6.05
C GLU A 12 -9.31 12.55 -4.59
N ALA A 13 -9.91 11.62 -3.85
CA ALA A 13 -9.50 11.33 -2.48
C ALA A 13 -8.05 10.85 -2.41
N MET A 14 -7.62 9.95 -3.31
CA MET A 14 -6.23 9.48 -3.38
C MET A 14 -5.28 10.63 -3.75
N ALA A 15 -5.68 11.53 -4.65
CA ALA A 15 -4.89 12.70 -5.03
C ALA A 15 -4.78 13.74 -3.90
N GLN A 16 -5.86 13.98 -3.15
CA GLN A 16 -5.85 14.89 -2.00
C GLN A 16 -4.93 14.37 -0.90
N VAL A 17 -4.99 13.08 -0.59
CA VAL A 17 -4.13 12.54 0.48
C VAL A 17 -2.67 12.43 0.04
N ALA A 18 -2.39 12.28 -1.26
CA ALA A 18 -1.03 12.42 -1.77
C ALA A 18 -0.42 13.83 -1.53
N GLN A 19 -1.26 14.86 -1.33
CA GLN A 19 -0.88 16.24 -1.04
C GLN A 19 -0.86 16.59 0.46
N THR A 20 -0.71 15.59 1.34
CA THR A 20 -0.82 15.76 2.80
C THR A 20 0.04 16.88 3.42
N ASP A 21 -0.58 17.66 4.31
CA ASP A 21 0.06 18.65 5.20
C ASP A 21 0.53 18.03 6.53
N GLU A 22 0.41 16.71 6.71
CA GLU A 22 0.83 16.05 7.94
C GLU A 22 2.35 16.14 8.12
N PRO A 23 2.85 16.30 9.35
CA PRO A 23 4.29 16.27 9.60
C PRO A 23 4.91 14.93 9.15
N ALA A 24 6.16 14.97 8.70
CA ALA A 24 6.88 13.77 8.26
C ALA A 24 6.89 12.68 9.36
N GLY A 25 6.70 11.43 8.95
CA GLY A 25 6.66 10.27 9.86
C GLY A 25 5.27 9.83 10.28
N ASN A 26 4.23 10.59 9.93
CA ASN A 26 2.86 10.29 10.33
C ASN A 26 2.09 9.48 9.28
N PHE A 27 1.12 8.70 9.79
CA PHE A 27 0.16 7.95 8.98
C PHE A 27 -1.22 8.62 9.02
N VAL A 28 -1.83 8.74 7.84
CA VAL A 28 -3.26 9.00 7.68
C VAL A 28 -3.90 7.73 7.15
N PHE A 29 -4.86 7.19 7.88
CA PHE A 29 -5.63 6.03 7.41
C PHE A 29 -6.87 6.51 6.68
N ILE A 30 -7.03 6.05 5.45
CA ILE A 30 -8.19 6.34 4.62
C ILE A 30 -9.06 5.10 4.58
N LEU A 31 -10.31 5.36 4.85
CA LEU A 31 -11.32 4.37 5.08
C LEU A 31 -12.53 4.81 4.26
N PHE A 32 -12.81 4.09 3.17
CA PHE A 32 -13.89 4.43 2.25
C PHE A 32 -15.22 3.91 2.78
N GLN A 33 -16.21 4.79 2.92
CA GLN A 33 -17.57 4.47 3.33
C GLN A 33 -18.53 4.92 2.21
N ASP A 34 -19.44 4.04 1.79
CA ASP A 34 -20.55 4.39 0.91
C ASP A 34 -21.50 5.35 1.65
N THR A 35 -22.25 6.15 0.90
CA THR A 35 -23.34 7.02 1.37
C THR A 35 -24.40 6.36 2.24
N ILE A 36 -24.48 5.03 2.24
CA ILE A 36 -25.40 4.23 3.07
C ILE A 36 -24.70 3.70 4.34
N GLY A 37 -23.48 4.17 4.63
CA GLY A 37 -22.71 3.75 5.81
C GLY A 37 -22.03 2.39 5.66
N ASN A 38 -22.18 1.72 4.51
CA ASN A 38 -21.55 0.44 4.20
C ASN A 38 -20.16 0.63 3.61
N TRP A 39 -19.21 -0.21 3.97
CA TRP A 39 -17.87 -0.20 3.37
C TRP A 39 -17.92 -0.84 1.98
N PRO A 40 -17.64 -0.12 0.88
CA PRO A 40 -17.44 -0.78 -0.41
C PRO A 40 -16.26 -1.75 -0.31
N SER A 41 -16.43 -2.94 -0.86
CA SER A 41 -15.36 -3.92 -0.96
C SER A 41 -14.27 -3.43 -1.93
N LEU A 42 -13.04 -3.89 -1.72
CA LEU A 42 -11.88 -3.46 -2.50
C LEU A 42 -12.03 -3.77 -4.00
N ASP A 43 -12.69 -4.87 -4.38
CA ASP A 43 -13.00 -5.20 -5.78
C ASP A 43 -14.01 -4.21 -6.40
N LYS A 44 -14.97 -3.71 -5.63
CA LYS A 44 -15.89 -2.66 -6.09
C LYS A 44 -15.17 -1.33 -6.27
N LEU A 45 -14.26 -0.99 -5.35
CA LEU A 45 -13.39 0.17 -5.50
C LEU A 45 -12.45 0.01 -6.70
N ALA A 46 -11.82 -1.16 -6.87
CA ALA A 46 -10.86 -1.44 -7.93
C ALA A 46 -11.52 -1.47 -9.32
N SER A 47 -12.70 -2.08 -9.49
CA SER A 47 -13.46 -2.08 -10.75
C SER A 47 -14.02 -0.70 -11.11
N SER A 48 -14.18 0.18 -10.12
CA SER A 48 -14.41 1.61 -10.37
C SER A 48 -13.17 2.26 -11.03
N THR A 49 -11.99 1.70 -10.87
CA THR A 49 -10.78 2.16 -11.56
C THR A 49 -10.60 1.28 -12.82
N ALA A 50 -10.13 1.81 -13.95
CA ALA A 50 -10.02 1.01 -15.19
C ALA A 50 -8.88 -0.05 -15.13
N THR A 51 -8.47 -0.44 -13.93
CA THR A 51 -7.23 -1.14 -13.59
C THR A 51 -7.49 -2.07 -12.42
N ASP A 52 -8.23 -3.16 -12.65
CA ASP A 52 -8.49 -4.16 -11.62
C ASP A 52 -7.29 -5.10 -11.47
N ILE A 53 -6.32 -4.70 -10.64
CA ILE A 53 -5.14 -5.52 -10.30
C ILE A 53 -5.49 -6.81 -9.58
N PHE A 54 -6.70 -6.92 -9.03
CA PHE A 54 -7.14 -8.08 -8.26
C PHE A 54 -7.83 -9.12 -9.14
N ASP A 55 -8.22 -8.77 -10.37
CA ASP A 55 -8.80 -9.69 -11.35
C ASP A 55 -7.75 -10.31 -12.30
N LEU A 56 -6.45 -10.14 -11.99
CA LEU A 56 -5.38 -10.75 -12.76
C LEU A 56 -5.39 -12.28 -12.62
N PRO A 57 -5.29 -13.05 -13.72
CA PRO A 57 -5.32 -14.51 -13.68
C PRO A 57 -4.03 -15.07 -13.09
N THR A 58 -4.13 -15.98 -12.11
CA THR A 58 -2.95 -16.68 -11.56
C THR A 58 -2.67 -17.98 -12.33
N GLN A 59 -1.39 -18.29 -12.57
CA GLN A 59 -0.96 -19.50 -13.30
C GLN A 59 -1.27 -20.81 -12.56
N SER A 60 -1.61 -20.74 -11.27
CA SER A 60 -1.58 -21.91 -10.39
C SER A 60 -2.91 -22.64 -10.24
N ASN A 61 -4.09 -22.04 -10.49
CA ASN A 61 -5.38 -22.71 -10.22
C ASN A 61 -6.63 -22.07 -10.88
N ALA A 62 -6.48 -21.27 -11.94
CA ALA A 62 -7.62 -20.54 -12.55
C ALA A 62 -8.42 -19.64 -11.57
N SER A 63 -7.80 -19.26 -10.45
CA SER A 63 -8.36 -18.31 -9.47
C SER A 63 -7.69 -16.95 -9.65
N ALA A 64 -8.46 -15.88 -9.54
CA ALA A 64 -7.93 -14.52 -9.59
C ALA A 64 -7.23 -14.17 -8.26
N LEU A 65 -6.35 -13.17 -8.27
CA LEU A 65 -5.67 -12.69 -7.05
C LEU A 65 -6.69 -12.36 -5.94
N LYS A 66 -7.88 -11.87 -6.33
CA LYS A 66 -8.97 -11.54 -5.41
C LYS A 66 -9.50 -12.71 -4.59
N ASP A 67 -9.42 -13.93 -5.10
CA ASP A 67 -9.93 -15.12 -4.42
C ASP A 67 -9.05 -15.49 -3.21
N GLN A 68 -7.79 -15.05 -3.21
CA GLN A 68 -6.82 -15.28 -2.14
C GLN A 68 -6.82 -14.16 -1.07
N LEU A 69 -7.64 -13.13 -1.25
CA LEU A 69 -7.66 -11.93 -0.43
C LEU A 69 -9.06 -11.67 0.13
N ASN A 70 -9.13 -11.11 1.33
CA ASN A 70 -10.39 -10.65 1.91
C ASN A 70 -10.68 -9.23 1.43
N MET A 71 -11.43 -9.12 0.35
CA MET A 71 -11.80 -7.83 -0.26
C MET A 71 -12.61 -6.91 0.66
N ASN A 72 -13.16 -7.42 1.76
CA ASN A 72 -13.88 -6.61 2.76
C ASN A 72 -12.99 -6.17 3.93
N SER A 73 -11.74 -6.64 3.99
CA SER A 73 -10.80 -6.35 5.07
C SER A 73 -9.52 -5.76 4.50
N PHE A 74 -9.56 -4.45 4.26
CA PHE A 74 -8.45 -3.68 3.73
C PHE A 74 -8.35 -2.31 4.41
N SER A 75 -7.24 -1.63 4.22
CA SER A 75 -7.05 -0.24 4.64
C SER A 75 -6.12 0.46 3.66
N PHE A 76 -6.52 1.63 3.19
CA PHE A 76 -5.60 2.54 2.52
C PHE A 76 -4.90 3.39 3.57
N PHE A 77 -3.63 3.69 3.32
CA PHE A 77 -2.89 4.63 4.14
C PHE A 77 -2.15 5.61 3.26
N ALA A 78 -1.87 6.76 3.83
CA ALA A 78 -0.84 7.66 3.36
C ALA A 78 0.18 7.89 4.45
N TYR A 79 1.44 7.91 4.05
CA TYR A 79 2.57 8.18 4.91
C TYR A 79 3.19 9.51 4.49
N SER A 80 3.27 10.47 5.42
CA SER A 80 3.96 11.73 5.16
C SER A 80 5.47 11.50 5.18
N GLN A 81 6.10 11.64 4.02
CA GLN A 81 7.54 11.44 3.85
C GLN A 81 8.22 12.78 3.59
N SER A 82 9.32 13.07 4.29
CA SER A 82 10.18 14.19 3.94
C SER A 82 10.84 13.93 2.58
N GLN A 83 10.73 14.89 1.66
CA GLN A 83 11.46 14.84 0.40
C GLN A 83 12.87 15.41 0.60
N ASN A 84 13.86 14.54 0.51
CA ASN A 84 15.23 15.00 0.31
C ASN A 84 15.43 15.24 -1.20
N GLY A 85 15.28 16.50 -1.62
CA GLY A 85 15.85 16.97 -2.88
C GLY A 85 14.88 17.22 -4.03
N VAL A 86 14.36 18.46 -4.09
CA VAL A 86 14.40 19.27 -5.31
C VAL A 86 14.71 20.73 -4.89
N GLY A 87 16.00 21.05 -4.70
CA GLY A 87 16.47 22.44 -4.48
C GLY A 87 17.13 22.77 -3.13
N ASP A 88 17.13 21.86 -2.17
CA ASP A 88 17.58 22.20 -0.82
C ASP A 88 19.09 22.06 -0.65
N SER A 89 19.75 23.20 -0.84
CA SER A 89 21.02 23.49 -0.17
C SER A 89 20.91 23.12 1.32
N PRO A 90 21.93 22.50 1.94
CA PRO A 90 21.97 22.22 3.38
C PRO A 90 21.93 23.49 4.25
N PHE A 91 21.84 24.66 3.63
CA PHE A 91 21.81 25.96 4.29
C PHE A 91 20.50 26.73 4.11
N ASN A 92 19.50 26.26 3.35
CA ASN A 92 18.28 27.06 3.10
C ASN A 92 16.99 26.29 2.70
N GLY A 93 16.93 24.97 2.90
CA GLY A 93 15.73 24.19 2.57
C GLY A 93 14.72 24.09 3.72
N SER A 94 13.48 24.49 3.49
CA SER A 94 12.37 24.07 4.36
C SER A 94 11.91 22.69 3.89
N PRO A 95 12.00 21.64 4.71
CA PRO A 95 11.68 20.29 4.26
C PRO A 95 10.23 20.23 3.78
N THR A 96 10.03 19.93 2.50
CA THR A 96 8.69 19.66 1.97
C THR A 96 8.32 18.21 2.27
N THR A 97 7.09 18.00 2.69
CA THR A 97 6.51 16.67 2.88
C THR A 97 5.74 16.26 1.64
N SER A 98 5.75 14.96 1.35
CA SER A 98 4.96 14.38 0.27
C SER A 98 4.30 13.10 0.74
N GLY A 99 3.01 12.94 0.41
CA GLY A 99 2.24 11.76 0.76
C GLY A 99 2.68 10.54 -0.04
N ARG A 100 2.88 9.42 0.65
CA ARG A 100 3.15 8.11 0.04
C ARG A 100 1.99 7.18 0.33
N MET A 101 1.26 6.84 -0.71
CA MET A 101 0.10 5.96 -0.60
C MET A 101 0.54 4.52 -0.36
N GLY A 102 -0.32 3.77 0.29
CA GLY A 102 -0.20 2.33 0.43
C GLY A 102 -1.53 1.67 0.72
N LEU A 103 -1.54 0.36 0.63
CA LEU A 103 -2.70 -0.49 0.78
C LEU A 103 -2.31 -1.71 1.59
N VAL A 104 -3.10 -2.02 2.60
CA VAL A 104 -3.00 -3.26 3.36
C VAL A 104 -4.27 -4.06 3.12
N VAL A 105 -4.15 -5.32 2.71
CA VAL A 105 -5.27 -6.23 2.46
C VAL A 105 -5.06 -7.49 3.28
N LYS A 106 -6.11 -7.98 3.95
CA LYS A 106 -6.05 -9.26 4.65
C LYS A 106 -6.04 -10.41 3.65
N ILE A 107 -5.22 -11.41 3.92
CA ILE A 107 -5.09 -12.64 3.13
C ILE A 107 -6.12 -13.66 3.65
N ASN A 108 -6.78 -14.38 2.73
CA ASN A 108 -7.58 -15.53 3.09
C ASN A 108 -6.64 -16.67 3.49
N SER A 109 -6.84 -17.28 4.66
CA SER A 109 -5.86 -18.13 5.36
C SER A 109 -5.42 -19.42 4.64
N ALA A 110 -5.85 -19.65 3.40
CA ALA A 110 -5.71 -20.93 2.71
C ALA A 110 -4.31 -21.21 2.15
N SER A 111 -3.48 -20.20 1.77
CA SER A 111 -2.04 -20.41 1.50
C SER A 111 -1.28 -19.11 1.24
N VAL A 112 -0.49 -18.65 2.22
CA VAL A 112 0.43 -17.51 2.09
C VAL A 112 1.51 -17.79 1.02
N ASP A 113 2.01 -19.02 0.94
CA ASP A 113 3.06 -19.41 -0.02
C ASP A 113 2.56 -19.38 -1.47
N GLN A 114 1.33 -19.84 -1.71
CA GLN A 114 0.70 -19.76 -3.02
C GLN A 114 0.47 -18.31 -3.46
N LEU A 115 0.07 -17.45 -2.52
CA LEU A 115 -0.06 -16.01 -2.78
C LEU A 115 1.30 -15.40 -3.14
N ALA A 116 2.35 -15.70 -2.38
CA ALA A 116 3.70 -15.18 -2.66
C ALA A 116 4.19 -15.58 -4.06
N LYS A 117 3.94 -16.83 -4.47
CA LYS A 117 4.23 -17.29 -5.84
C LYS A 117 3.41 -16.56 -6.89
N SER A 118 2.09 -16.44 -6.67
CA SER A 118 1.18 -15.75 -7.58
C SER A 118 1.57 -14.29 -7.77
N LEU A 119 1.91 -13.58 -6.70
CA LEU A 119 2.36 -12.18 -6.76
C LEU A 119 3.64 -12.04 -7.57
N LYS A 120 4.61 -12.95 -7.39
CA LYS A 120 5.86 -12.95 -8.15
C LYS A 120 5.62 -13.13 -9.65
N ASP A 121 4.74 -14.07 -10.03
CA ASP A 121 4.40 -14.32 -11.43
C ASP A 121 3.65 -13.13 -12.07
N LEU A 122 2.95 -12.33 -11.25
CA LEU A 122 2.16 -11.17 -11.67
C LEU A 122 2.89 -9.83 -11.61
N GLU A 123 4.15 -9.78 -11.19
CA GLU A 123 4.93 -8.55 -10.97
C GLU A 123 4.83 -7.53 -12.13
N GLN A 124 4.96 -8.00 -13.37
CA GLN A 124 4.88 -7.14 -14.56
C GLN A 124 3.46 -6.66 -14.87
N LEU A 125 2.44 -7.43 -14.48
CA LEU A 125 1.02 -7.13 -14.73
C LEU A 125 0.41 -6.23 -13.66
N MET A 126 0.92 -6.29 -12.43
CA MET A 126 0.44 -5.46 -11.31
C MET A 126 0.82 -3.98 -11.46
N LEU A 127 2.00 -3.71 -12.00
CA LEU A 127 2.56 -2.36 -12.01
C LEU A 127 1.69 -1.33 -12.75
N PRO A 128 1.13 -1.61 -13.96
CA PRO A 128 0.22 -0.68 -14.62
C PRO A 128 -1.03 -0.36 -13.82
N GLY A 129 -1.60 -1.33 -13.10
CA GLY A 129 -2.86 -1.10 -12.39
C GLY A 129 -2.70 -0.43 -11.03
N LEU A 130 -1.51 -0.48 -10.45
CA LEU A 130 -1.17 0.24 -9.20
C LEU A 130 -0.75 1.70 -9.45
N LYS A 131 -0.69 2.15 -10.71
CA LYS A 131 -0.44 3.56 -11.06
C LYS A 131 -1.38 4.54 -10.35
N ILE A 132 -2.61 4.13 -10.08
CA ILE A 132 -3.57 4.96 -9.36
C ILE A 132 -3.12 5.34 -7.94
N MET A 133 -2.29 4.51 -7.32
CA MET A 133 -1.69 4.80 -6.01
C MET A 133 -0.52 5.76 -6.10
N ILE A 134 -0.02 6.05 -7.32
CA ILE A 134 1.10 6.96 -7.56
C ILE A 134 0.72 8.04 -8.57
N PRO A 135 -0.11 9.02 -8.20
CA PRO A 135 -0.60 10.06 -9.12
C PRO A 135 0.52 10.83 -9.83
N ALA A 136 1.71 10.94 -9.21
CA ALA A 136 2.85 11.66 -9.75
C ALA A 136 3.52 10.97 -10.96
N ILE A 137 3.27 9.67 -11.19
CA ILE A 137 3.94 8.91 -12.24
C ILE A 137 3.12 8.91 -13.52
N LYS A 138 3.70 9.52 -14.57
CA LYS A 138 3.13 9.54 -15.91
C LYS A 138 3.49 8.28 -16.71
N GLU A 139 4.66 7.70 -16.46
CA GLU A 139 5.18 6.55 -17.21
C GLU A 139 5.76 5.49 -16.29
N THR A 140 5.42 4.23 -16.54
CA THR A 140 6.06 3.08 -15.89
C THR A 140 7.24 2.61 -16.73
N PRO A 141 8.31 2.07 -16.11
CA PRO A 141 9.40 1.46 -16.86
C PRO A 141 8.88 0.42 -17.86
N ALA A 142 9.36 0.45 -19.10
CA ALA A 142 8.93 -0.48 -20.15
C ALA A 142 9.25 -1.94 -19.82
N ASN A 143 10.32 -2.17 -19.04
CA ASN A 143 10.70 -3.49 -18.54
C ASN A 143 11.05 -3.38 -17.03
N PRO A 144 10.05 -3.43 -16.14
CA PRO A 144 10.30 -3.30 -14.71
C PRO A 144 11.06 -4.52 -14.18
N ALA A 145 12.23 -4.28 -13.59
CA ALA A 145 13.05 -5.32 -12.97
C ALA A 145 12.82 -5.33 -11.46
N PHE A 146 12.04 -6.30 -10.98
CA PHE A 146 11.77 -6.46 -9.56
C PHE A 146 12.96 -7.08 -8.82
N SER A 147 13.35 -6.42 -7.75
CA SER A 147 14.42 -6.84 -6.83
C SER A 147 13.83 -7.26 -5.49
N THR A 148 14.60 -8.03 -4.71
CA THR A 148 14.26 -8.33 -3.32
C THR A 148 15.09 -7.46 -2.38
N ASN A 149 14.46 -6.94 -1.36
CA ASN A 149 15.11 -6.42 -0.17
C ASN A 149 14.58 -7.17 1.06
N VAL A 150 15.37 -7.19 2.13
CA VAL A 150 14.95 -7.78 3.42
C VAL A 150 14.97 -6.69 4.48
N TYR A 151 13.85 -6.50 5.17
CA TYR A 151 13.73 -5.55 6.27
C TYR A 151 13.10 -6.25 7.48
N LYS A 152 13.80 -6.29 8.62
CA LYS A 152 13.36 -6.99 9.84
C LYS A 152 12.89 -8.43 9.57
N ASN A 153 13.66 -9.17 8.76
CA ASN A 153 13.36 -10.54 8.30
C ASN A 153 12.11 -10.68 7.41
N ILE A 154 11.56 -9.58 6.89
CA ILE A 154 10.45 -9.59 5.94
C ILE A 154 11.00 -9.37 4.53
N ASN A 155 10.65 -10.27 3.61
CA ASN A 155 10.98 -10.13 2.19
C ASN A 155 10.07 -9.07 1.56
N ILE A 156 10.69 -8.04 0.99
CA ILE A 156 10.03 -6.96 0.25
C ILE A 156 10.45 -7.09 -1.21
N ARG A 157 9.48 -7.21 -2.09
CA ARG A 157 9.68 -7.18 -3.54
C ARG A 157 9.44 -5.77 -4.01
N TYR A 158 10.35 -5.23 -4.81
CA TYR A 158 10.25 -3.83 -5.23
C TYR A 158 10.76 -3.59 -6.64
N VAL A 159 10.25 -2.53 -7.26
CA VAL A 159 10.83 -1.93 -8.46
C VAL A 159 10.97 -0.43 -8.26
N ASN A 160 12.13 0.11 -8.62
CA ASN A 160 12.36 1.55 -8.59
C ASN A 160 11.63 2.21 -9.78
N LEU A 161 11.03 3.36 -9.52
CA LEU A 161 10.33 4.14 -10.53
C LEU A 161 11.21 5.30 -11.00
N PRO A 162 10.87 6.00 -12.11
CA PRO A 162 11.75 7.03 -12.67
C PRO A 162 12.08 8.18 -11.70
N ALA A 163 11.21 8.46 -10.73
CA ALA A 163 11.49 9.43 -9.68
C ALA A 163 12.30 8.77 -8.53
N PRO A 164 13.34 9.45 -8.00
CA PRO A 164 14.33 8.83 -7.11
C PRO A 164 13.78 8.38 -5.75
N ASP A 165 12.67 8.97 -5.30
CA ASP A 165 12.02 8.69 -4.02
C ASP A 165 10.75 7.82 -4.17
N LEU A 166 10.46 7.37 -5.40
CA LEU A 166 9.31 6.52 -5.71
C LEU A 166 9.75 5.10 -6.05
N SER A 167 9.05 4.16 -5.46
CA SER A 167 9.19 2.74 -5.74
C SER A 167 7.80 2.13 -5.69
N PHE A 168 7.65 0.98 -6.33
CA PHE A 168 6.53 0.11 -6.05
C PHE A 168 7.06 -1.04 -5.21
N ASP A 169 6.58 -1.15 -3.98
CA ASP A 169 6.99 -2.16 -3.03
C ASP A 169 5.78 -3.01 -2.65
N TYR A 170 5.96 -4.32 -2.54
CA TYR A 170 5.00 -5.19 -1.90
C TYR A 170 5.67 -6.20 -0.96
N ALA A 171 4.94 -6.59 0.08
CA ALA A 171 5.40 -7.56 1.06
C ALA A 171 4.21 -8.36 1.60
N VAL A 172 4.49 -9.59 2.03
CA VAL A 172 3.55 -10.39 2.80
C VAL A 172 4.08 -10.48 4.23
N LEU A 173 3.26 -10.06 5.19
CA LEU A 173 3.58 -10.04 6.62
C LEU A 173 2.37 -10.57 7.39
N ASN A 174 2.57 -11.67 8.13
CA ASN A 174 1.50 -12.38 8.85
C ASN A 174 0.34 -12.75 7.90
N ASP A 175 -0.88 -12.29 8.19
CA ASP A 175 -2.07 -12.46 7.38
C ASP A 175 -2.34 -11.27 6.45
N LYS A 176 -1.31 -10.48 6.09
CA LYS A 176 -1.48 -9.22 5.35
C LYS A 176 -0.60 -9.15 4.12
N LEU A 177 -1.20 -8.73 3.01
CA LEU A 177 -0.53 -8.24 1.81
C LEU A 177 -0.45 -6.72 1.91
N ILE A 178 0.75 -6.18 1.72
CA ILE A 178 1.04 -4.76 1.84
C ILE A 178 1.57 -4.29 0.49
N PHE A 179 1.03 -3.18 -0.01
CA PHE A 179 1.57 -2.41 -1.12
C PHE A 179 1.96 -1.02 -0.62
N ALA A 180 3.09 -0.50 -1.08
CA ALA A 180 3.55 0.84 -0.77
C ALA A 180 4.19 1.49 -2.00
N THR A 181 4.25 2.82 -1.96
CA THR A 181 4.73 3.65 -3.08
C THR A 181 6.09 4.29 -2.79
N SER A 182 6.72 3.89 -1.68
CA SER A 182 8.13 4.11 -1.40
C SER A 182 8.67 3.07 -0.41
N LYS A 183 9.97 2.78 -0.50
CA LYS A 183 10.70 2.00 0.51
C LYS A 183 10.49 2.49 1.94
N VAL A 184 10.51 3.81 2.14
CA VAL A 184 10.36 4.41 3.48
C VAL A 184 8.96 4.14 4.04
N SER A 185 7.92 4.32 3.22
CA SER A 185 6.54 4.03 3.64
C SER A 185 6.31 2.54 3.88
N MET A 186 6.96 1.66 3.09
CA MET A 186 6.96 0.20 3.32
C MET A 186 7.59 -0.17 4.68
N TYR A 187 8.75 0.40 5.03
CA TYR A 187 9.38 0.12 6.32
C TYR A 187 8.53 0.62 7.48
N ALA A 188 7.97 1.83 7.36
CA ALA A 188 7.14 2.42 8.39
C ALA A 188 5.88 1.58 8.66
N ILE A 189 5.23 1.05 7.62
CA ILE A 189 4.01 0.24 7.81
C ILE A 189 4.35 -1.15 8.38
N ILE A 190 5.48 -1.75 8.00
CA ILE A 190 5.98 -2.99 8.62
C ILE A 190 6.24 -2.77 10.11
N ASP A 191 6.91 -1.67 10.48
CA ASP A 191 7.18 -1.33 11.88
C ASP A 191 5.91 -1.16 12.68
N ARG A 192 4.93 -0.46 12.11
CA ARG A 192 3.62 -0.29 12.75
C ARG A 192 2.92 -1.62 12.98
N ILE A 193 2.92 -2.53 12.00
CA ILE A 193 2.26 -3.84 12.11
C ILE A 193 2.95 -4.72 13.16
N LEU A 194 4.28 -4.76 13.16
CA LEU A 194 5.07 -5.53 14.13
C LEU A 194 4.86 -4.99 15.56
N ASN A 195 4.89 -3.67 15.74
CA ASN A 195 4.68 -3.05 17.06
C ASN A 195 3.25 -3.24 17.57
N SER A 196 2.25 -3.14 16.69
CA SER A 196 0.84 -3.39 17.05
C SER A 196 0.61 -4.85 17.47
N SER A 197 1.39 -5.79 16.91
CA SER A 197 1.33 -7.21 17.25
C SER A 197 1.97 -7.50 18.63
N ASN A 198 2.97 -6.71 19.03
CA ASN A 198 3.65 -6.85 20.32
C ASN A 198 2.86 -6.29 21.50
N SER A 199 1.96 -5.32 21.27
CA SER A 199 1.14 -4.69 22.33
C SER A 199 0.01 -5.57 22.90
N PHE A 200 -0.20 -6.79 22.40
CA PHE A 200 -1.19 -7.73 22.95
C PHE A 200 -0.60 -8.86 23.82
N ASN A 201 0.74 -8.99 23.88
CA ASN A 201 1.42 -10.09 24.58
C ASN A 201 2.15 -9.68 25.87
N GLN A 202 1.97 -8.44 26.35
CA GLN A 202 2.46 -8.06 27.66
C GLN A 202 1.29 -8.17 28.66
N PRO A 203 1.22 -9.21 29.51
CA PRO A 203 0.32 -9.17 30.65
C PRO A 203 0.65 -7.91 31.44
N ALA A 204 -0.37 -7.12 31.77
CA ALA A 204 -0.21 -5.93 32.59
C ALA A 204 0.64 -6.28 33.82
N ALA A 205 1.73 -5.53 34.03
CA ALA A 205 2.49 -5.66 35.25
C ALA A 205 1.51 -5.48 36.43
N PRO A 206 1.52 -6.37 37.44
CA PRO A 206 0.68 -6.19 38.61
C PRO A 206 0.95 -4.80 39.19
N PRO A 207 -0.08 -4.08 39.67
CA PRO A 207 0.14 -2.79 40.32
C PRO A 207 1.13 -2.98 41.47
N GLU A 208 2.19 -2.18 41.48
CA GLU A 208 3.07 -2.07 42.65
C GLU A 208 2.22 -1.54 43.80
N ILE A 209 2.01 -2.38 44.81
CA ILE A 209 1.34 -1.99 46.04
C ILE A 209 2.39 -1.22 46.87
N PRO A 210 2.13 0.05 47.23
CA PRO A 210 3.02 0.83 48.09
C PRO A 210 3.12 0.27 49.51
#